data_AF-Q2U0F1-F1
#
_entry.id   AF-Q2U0F1-F1
#
_cell.length_a   1.000
_cell.length_b   1.000
_cell.length_c   1.000
_cell.angle_alpha   90.00
_cell.angle_beta   90.00
_cell.angle_gamma   90.00
#
_symmetry.space_group_name_H-M   'P 1'
#
loop_
_entity.id
_entity.type
_entity.pdbx_description
1 polymer ?
#
loop_
_entity_poly.entity_id
_entity_poly.type
_entity_poly.pdbx_seq_one_letter_code
_entity_poly.pdbx_strand_id
1 'polypeptide(L)'
;MGLTPSCSIPEPWALERTPVHLLAAVYASALPFAAHDDYLCVLQTYNAPPADRLWRMAYELISEEIHTPHLAVLQTALLYLHRPLDEARASIADTPFVWSFVGTIVGLAESLGLHIECRMWGIPAWEKRLRRRLWWAIYAEDKWRSLLMGRPPYIHRSEWDVSELDGADFLYHTRGASSSSSGVHQPQDPVPFRYLVDLSGIAEQIYESF
;
A
#
# COMPACT_ATOMS: atom_id res chain seq x y z
N MET A 1 -32.57 18.79 -6.89
CA MET A 1 -31.86 17.64 -6.29
C MET A 1 -30.68 17.30 -7.20
N GLY A 2 -29.69 18.20 -7.21
CA GLY A 2 -28.54 18.12 -8.12
C GLY A 2 -27.41 17.37 -7.43
N LEU A 3 -27.10 16.18 -7.95
CA LEU A 3 -25.88 15.45 -7.62
C LEU A 3 -24.74 16.13 -8.39
N THR A 4 -24.12 17.16 -7.81
CA THR A 4 -22.83 17.63 -8.33
C THR A 4 -21.77 16.64 -7.83
N PRO A 5 -21.03 15.94 -8.70
CA PRO A 5 -19.92 15.12 -8.27
C PRO A 5 -18.83 16.07 -7.78
N SER A 6 -18.63 16.14 -6.48
CA SER A 6 -17.42 16.73 -5.89
C SER A 6 -16.18 15.85 -6.14
N CYS A 7 -16.36 14.70 -6.79
CA CYS A 7 -15.29 13.81 -7.20
C CYS A 7 -14.67 14.31 -8.50
N SER A 8 -13.51 14.95 -8.41
CA SER A 8 -12.66 15.20 -9.57
C SER A 8 -12.25 13.87 -10.17
N ILE A 9 -12.81 13.52 -11.33
CA ILE A 9 -12.41 12.34 -12.10
C ILE A 9 -10.90 12.45 -12.36
N PRO A 10 -10.12 11.38 -12.11
CA PRO A 10 -8.69 11.41 -12.39
C PRO A 10 -8.46 11.70 -13.87
N GLU A 11 -7.55 12.63 -14.15
CA GLU A 11 -7.21 13.01 -15.51
C GLU A 11 -6.80 11.78 -16.35
N PRO A 12 -7.22 11.65 -17.62
CA PRO A 12 -6.96 10.46 -18.43
C PRO A 12 -5.47 10.08 -18.53
N TRP A 13 -4.60 11.08 -18.64
CA TRP A 13 -3.15 10.88 -18.71
C TRP A 13 -2.56 10.27 -17.43
N ALA A 14 -3.19 10.47 -16.27
CA ALA A 14 -2.73 9.88 -15.02
C ALA A 14 -3.00 8.38 -14.99
N LEU A 15 -4.13 7.95 -15.56
CA LEU A 15 -4.47 6.54 -15.73
C LEU A 15 -3.53 5.86 -16.73
N GLU A 16 -3.24 6.51 -17.86
CA GLU A 16 -2.33 5.98 -18.89
C GLU A 16 -0.89 5.82 -18.41
N ARG A 17 -0.44 6.66 -17.46
CA ARG A 17 0.91 6.60 -16.89
C ARG A 17 1.03 5.63 -15.72
N THR A 18 -0.09 5.14 -15.18
CA THR A 18 -0.07 4.22 -14.04
C THR A 18 0.05 2.79 -14.56
N PRO A 19 1.03 2.00 -14.07
CA PRO A 19 1.16 0.61 -14.48
C PRO A 19 -0.11 -0.21 -14.21
N VAL A 20 -0.41 -1.15 -15.11
CA VAL A 20 -1.68 -1.90 -15.11
C VAL A 20 -1.89 -2.68 -13.82
N HIS A 21 -0.84 -3.32 -13.31
CA HIS A 21 -0.89 -4.10 -12.07
C HIS A 21 -1.31 -3.23 -10.87
N LEU A 22 -0.77 -2.00 -10.78
CA LEU A 22 -1.07 -1.08 -9.70
C LEU A 22 -2.50 -0.57 -9.81
N LEU A 23 -2.94 -0.23 -11.02
CA LEU A 23 -4.31 0.19 -11.27
C LEU A 23 -5.31 -0.92 -10.91
N ALA A 24 -5.00 -2.16 -11.27
CA ALA A 24 -5.80 -3.33 -10.94
C ALA A 24 -5.95 -3.52 -9.43
N ALA A 25 -4.83 -3.46 -8.69
CA ALA A 25 -4.84 -3.58 -7.24
C ALA A 25 -5.60 -2.43 -6.58
N VAL A 26 -5.40 -1.18 -7.02
CA VAL A 26 -6.14 -0.01 -6.50
C VAL A 26 -7.64 -0.17 -6.70
N TYR A 27 -8.08 -0.55 -7.92
CA TYR A 27 -9.49 -0.78 -8.19
C TYR A 27 -10.03 -1.94 -7.34
N ALA A 28 -9.33 -3.06 -7.27
CA ALA A 28 -9.75 -4.22 -6.50
C ALA A 28 -9.87 -3.91 -4.99
N SER A 29 -8.93 -3.15 -4.43
CA SER A 29 -8.98 -2.66 -3.04
C SER A 29 -10.14 -1.69 -2.80
N ALA A 30 -10.53 -0.91 -3.80
CA ALA A 30 -11.62 0.06 -3.68
C ALA A 30 -13.02 -0.56 -3.82
N LEU A 31 -13.15 -1.69 -4.52
CA LEU A 31 -14.45 -2.33 -4.80
C LEU A 31 -15.34 -2.59 -3.58
N PRO A 32 -14.83 -3.07 -2.41
CA PRO A 32 -15.67 -3.25 -1.23
C PRO A 32 -16.33 -1.96 -0.73
N PHE A 33 -15.73 -0.81 -1.03
CA PHE A 33 -16.23 0.49 -0.62
C PHE A 33 -17.24 1.09 -1.61
N ALA A 34 -17.38 0.53 -2.82
CA ALA A 34 -18.30 1.03 -3.84
C ALA A 34 -19.78 0.97 -3.39
N ALA A 35 -20.13 0.08 -2.45
CA ALA A 35 -21.46 0.03 -1.83
C ALA A 35 -21.82 1.31 -1.03
N HIS A 36 -20.81 2.10 -0.62
CA HIS A 36 -20.99 3.34 0.16
C HIS A 36 -21.08 4.58 -0.74
N ASP A 37 -21.04 4.42 -2.06
CA ASP A 37 -21.19 5.51 -3.03
C ASP A 37 -22.57 5.43 -3.70
N ASP A 38 -23.29 6.55 -3.72
CA ASP A 38 -24.67 6.63 -4.22
C ASP A 38 -24.80 6.16 -5.68
N TYR A 39 -23.78 6.36 -6.51
CA TYR A 39 -23.78 6.01 -7.92
C TYR A 39 -23.22 4.60 -8.17
N LEU A 40 -22.07 4.28 -7.57
CA LEU A 40 -21.40 3.00 -7.79
C LEU A 40 -22.17 1.83 -7.16
N CYS A 41 -22.89 2.04 -6.06
CA CYS A 41 -23.68 0.99 -5.42
C CYS A 41 -24.78 0.44 -6.37
N VAL A 42 -25.43 1.33 -7.12
CA VAL A 42 -26.41 0.95 -8.15
C VAL A 42 -25.72 0.17 -9.27
N LEU A 43 -24.59 0.66 -9.78
CA LEU A 43 -23.84 -0.04 -10.84
C LEU A 43 -23.36 -1.43 -10.39
N GLN A 44 -22.88 -1.55 -9.16
CA GLN A 44 -22.41 -2.81 -8.59
C GLN A 44 -23.53 -3.85 -8.49
N THR A 45 -24.78 -3.42 -8.29
CA THR A 45 -25.96 -4.31 -8.24
C THR A 45 -26.25 -4.96 -9.60
N TYR A 46 -26.04 -4.24 -10.70
CA TYR A 46 -26.34 -4.73 -12.05
C TYR A 46 -25.13 -5.32 -12.78
N ASN A 47 -23.93 -4.83 -12.50
CA ASN A 47 -22.69 -5.22 -13.18
C ASN A 47 -21.49 -5.14 -12.23
N ALA A 48 -21.48 -6.02 -11.22
CA ALA A 48 -20.38 -6.12 -10.28
C ALA A 48 -19.05 -6.45 -11.00
N PRO A 49 -18.01 -5.60 -10.90
CA PRO A 49 -16.71 -5.92 -11.45
C PRO A 49 -16.14 -7.17 -10.76
N PRO A 50 -15.57 -8.13 -11.51
CA PRO A 50 -15.01 -9.34 -10.91
C PRO A 50 -13.69 -9.01 -10.19
N ALA A 51 -13.73 -8.74 -8.88
CA ALA A 51 -12.57 -8.44 -8.05
C ALA A 51 -11.47 -9.51 -8.14
N ASP A 52 -11.85 -10.78 -8.18
CA ASP A 52 -10.93 -11.92 -8.35
C ASP A 52 -10.09 -11.83 -9.61
N ARG A 53 -10.67 -11.32 -10.70
CA ARG A 53 -9.95 -11.16 -11.97
C ARG A 53 -8.89 -10.07 -11.84
N LEU A 54 -9.21 -8.96 -11.18
CA LEU A 54 -8.26 -7.88 -10.92
C LEU A 54 -7.12 -8.34 -10.00
N TRP A 55 -7.43 -9.08 -8.93
CA TRP A 55 -6.41 -9.63 -8.05
C TRP A 55 -5.53 -10.67 -8.72
N ARG A 56 -6.11 -11.53 -9.55
CA ARG A 56 -5.33 -12.48 -10.37
C ARG A 56 -4.38 -11.74 -11.32
N MET A 57 -4.88 -10.75 -12.04
CA MET A 57 -4.09 -9.94 -12.96
C MET A 57 -2.95 -9.20 -12.24
N ALA A 58 -3.23 -8.62 -11.07
CA ALA A 58 -2.21 -7.98 -10.25
C ALA A 58 -1.09 -8.96 -9.86
N TYR A 59 -1.44 -10.17 -9.40
CA TYR A 59 -0.46 -11.19 -9.01
C TYR A 59 0.36 -11.75 -10.16
N GLU A 60 -0.27 -11.99 -11.32
CA GLU A 60 0.42 -12.46 -12.54
C GLU A 60 1.47 -11.43 -12.99
N LEU A 61 1.09 -10.15 -13.04
CA LEU A 61 2.00 -9.07 -13.43
C LEU A 61 3.09 -8.81 -12.39
N ILE A 62 2.78 -8.89 -11.09
CA ILE A 62 3.84 -8.86 -10.04
C ILE A 62 4.87 -9.95 -10.32
N SER A 63 4.42 -11.17 -10.60
CA SER A 63 5.28 -12.32 -10.84
C SER A 63 6.15 -12.17 -12.09
N GLU A 64 5.66 -11.48 -13.12
CA GLU A 64 6.43 -11.13 -14.31
C GLU A 64 7.48 -10.05 -14.04
N GLU A 65 7.11 -9.02 -13.28
CA GLU A 65 7.95 -7.83 -13.05
C GLU A 65 8.98 -7.98 -11.93
N ILE A 66 8.99 -9.09 -11.17
CA ILE A 66 10.01 -9.32 -10.13
C ILE A 66 11.45 -9.29 -10.67
N HIS A 67 11.65 -9.58 -11.96
CA HIS A 67 12.96 -9.55 -12.60
C HIS A 67 13.44 -8.13 -12.96
N THR A 68 12.54 -7.16 -12.95
CA THR A 68 12.79 -5.74 -13.23
C THR A 68 12.05 -4.88 -12.22
N PRO A 69 12.40 -4.97 -10.93
CA PRO A 69 11.58 -4.39 -9.87
C PRO A 69 11.53 -2.87 -9.96
N HIS A 70 10.38 -2.31 -9.58
CA HIS A 70 10.19 -0.87 -9.39
C HIS A 70 9.15 -0.59 -8.29
N LEU A 71 9.05 0.67 -7.85
CA LEU A 71 8.20 1.05 -6.72
C LEU A 71 6.73 0.65 -6.89
N ALA A 72 6.20 0.70 -8.13
CA ALA A 72 4.82 0.32 -8.39
C ALA A 72 4.56 -1.20 -8.20
N VAL A 73 5.52 -2.09 -8.50
CA VAL A 73 5.40 -3.54 -8.18
C VAL A 73 5.23 -3.70 -6.68
N LEU A 74 6.07 -3.01 -5.91
CA LEU A 74 6.08 -3.10 -4.45
C LEU A 74 4.78 -2.57 -3.83
N GLN A 75 4.27 -1.43 -4.34
CA GLN A 75 2.94 -0.92 -3.97
C GLN A 75 1.84 -1.95 -4.25
N THR A 76 1.90 -2.60 -5.41
CA THR A 76 0.90 -3.60 -5.83
C THR A 76 0.99 -4.85 -4.97
N ALA A 77 2.20 -5.31 -4.65
CA ALA A 77 2.43 -6.48 -3.80
C ALA A 77 1.91 -6.24 -2.37
N LEU A 78 2.14 -5.05 -1.81
CA LEU A 78 1.56 -4.66 -0.52
C LEU A 78 0.03 -4.63 -0.55
N LEU A 79 -0.57 -4.03 -1.59
CA LEU A 79 -2.04 -4.04 -1.74
C LEU A 79 -2.59 -5.47 -1.90
N TYR A 80 -1.90 -6.33 -2.66
CA TYR A 80 -2.27 -7.73 -2.84
C TYR A 80 -2.15 -8.55 -1.55
N LEU A 81 -1.17 -8.22 -0.71
CA LEU A 81 -0.97 -8.81 0.62
C LEU A 81 -2.11 -8.43 1.58
N HIS A 82 -2.72 -7.25 1.38
CA HIS A 82 -3.89 -6.74 2.12
C HIS A 82 -5.23 -7.01 1.46
N ARG A 83 -5.27 -7.82 0.40
CA ARG A 83 -6.53 -8.10 -0.29
C ARG A 83 -7.56 -8.68 0.69
N PRO A 84 -8.85 -8.29 0.59
CA PRO A 84 -9.89 -8.89 1.41
C PRO A 84 -9.91 -10.41 1.20
N LEU A 85 -9.92 -11.17 2.28
CA LEU A 85 -10.22 -12.60 2.21
C LEU A 85 -11.74 -12.78 2.17
N ASP A 86 -12.20 -13.68 1.30
CA ASP A 86 -13.60 -14.14 1.33
C ASP A 86 -13.95 -14.61 2.75
N GLU A 87 -15.20 -14.41 3.21
CA GLU A 87 -15.63 -14.82 4.55
C GLU A 87 -15.35 -16.30 4.84
N ALA A 88 -15.45 -17.16 3.81
CA ALA A 88 -15.12 -18.58 3.89
C ALA A 88 -13.62 -18.86 4.09
N ARG A 89 -12.75 -17.91 3.72
CA ARG A 89 -11.28 -17.99 3.85
C ARG A 89 -10.76 -17.24 5.07
N ALA A 90 -11.51 -16.27 5.60
CA ALA A 90 -11.13 -15.53 6.80
C ALA A 90 -11.03 -16.41 8.07
N SER A 91 -11.74 -17.53 8.10
CA SER A 91 -11.69 -18.51 9.20
C SER A 91 -10.61 -19.59 9.03
N ILE A 92 -9.89 -19.58 7.91
CA ILE A 92 -8.85 -20.57 7.60
C ILE A 92 -7.50 -19.98 8.00
N ALA A 93 -6.64 -20.80 8.60
CA ALA A 93 -5.27 -20.41 8.90
C ALA A 93 -4.54 -19.88 7.64
N ASP A 94 -3.69 -18.87 7.83
CA ASP A 94 -2.92 -18.29 6.74
C ASP A 94 -2.13 -19.37 6.00
N THR A 95 -2.26 -19.36 4.68
CA THR A 95 -1.52 -20.28 3.83
C THR A 95 -0.01 -19.98 3.91
N PRO A 96 0.89 -20.99 3.79
CA PRO A 96 2.34 -20.76 3.77
C PRO A 96 2.81 -19.77 2.69
N PHE A 97 1.98 -19.58 1.65
CA PHE A 97 2.19 -18.57 0.62
C PHE A 97 2.34 -17.16 1.21
N VAL A 98 1.54 -16.79 2.22
CA VAL A 98 1.55 -15.46 2.82
C VAL A 98 2.94 -15.10 3.33
N TRP A 99 3.54 -15.97 4.13
CA TRP A 99 4.89 -15.74 4.67
C TRP A 99 5.95 -15.70 3.57
N SER A 100 5.88 -16.63 2.61
CA SER A 100 6.80 -16.67 1.47
C SER A 100 6.71 -15.39 0.61
N PHE A 101 5.50 -14.84 0.48
CA PHE A 101 5.24 -13.62 -0.26
C PHE A 101 5.76 -12.37 0.48
N VAL A 102 5.68 -12.32 1.81
CA VAL A 102 6.36 -11.30 2.63
C VAL A 102 7.86 -11.31 2.36
N GLY A 103 8.51 -12.48 2.40
CA GLY A 103 9.93 -12.61 2.08
C GLY A 103 10.27 -12.11 0.67
N THR A 104 9.39 -12.34 -0.30
CA THR A 104 9.52 -11.79 -1.67
C THR A 104 9.47 -10.26 -1.66
N ILE A 105 8.50 -9.67 -0.95
CA ILE A 105 8.35 -8.22 -0.82
C ILE A 105 9.59 -7.58 -0.15
N VAL A 106 10.12 -8.21 0.91
CA VAL A 106 11.34 -7.76 1.58
C VAL A 106 12.53 -7.78 0.61
N GLY A 107 12.75 -8.89 -0.10
CA GLY A 107 13.82 -8.99 -1.09
C GLY A 107 13.70 -7.99 -2.24
N LEU A 108 12.48 -7.69 -2.71
CA LEU A 108 12.23 -6.64 -3.71
C LEU A 108 12.57 -5.25 -3.15
N ALA A 109 12.20 -4.96 -1.90
CA ALA A 109 12.51 -3.69 -1.24
C ALA A 109 14.02 -3.48 -1.09
N GLU A 110 14.73 -4.52 -0.68
CA GLU A 110 16.19 -4.50 -0.56
C GLU A 110 16.88 -4.31 -1.91
N SER A 111 16.43 -5.03 -2.94
CA SER A 111 16.93 -4.90 -4.31
C SER A 111 16.76 -3.48 -4.88
N LEU A 112 15.71 -2.77 -4.45
CA LEU A 112 15.45 -1.37 -4.81
C LEU A 112 16.16 -0.34 -3.92
N GLY A 113 16.88 -0.81 -2.89
CA GLY A 113 17.62 0.03 -1.93
C GLY A 113 16.72 0.79 -0.95
N LEU A 114 15.51 0.29 -0.64
CA LEU A 114 14.59 0.98 0.29
C LEU A 114 15.05 0.91 1.74
N HIS A 115 15.89 -0.05 2.10
CA HIS A 115 16.52 -0.19 3.40
C HIS A 115 17.60 0.88 3.68
N ILE A 116 17.95 1.68 2.66
CA ILE A 116 18.97 2.73 2.73
C ILE A 116 18.31 4.11 2.77
N GLU A 117 18.78 4.99 3.65
CA GLU A 117 18.31 6.36 3.78
C GLU A 117 18.55 7.15 2.48
N CYS A 118 17.45 7.62 1.89
CA CYS A 118 17.43 8.28 0.59
C CYS A 118 17.27 9.81 0.67
N ARG A 119 17.15 10.41 1.86
CA ARG A 119 17.03 11.87 2.06
C ARG A 119 18.11 12.65 1.29
N MET A 120 19.34 12.16 1.27
CA MET A 120 20.49 12.83 0.62
C MET A 120 20.65 12.51 -0.88
N TRP A 121 19.84 11.62 -1.46
CA TRP A 121 20.00 11.20 -2.85
C TRP A 121 19.59 12.30 -3.83
N GLY A 122 20.14 12.25 -5.06
CA GLY A 122 19.80 13.18 -6.15
C GLY A 122 18.46 12.91 -6.86
N ILE A 123 17.48 12.30 -6.20
CA ILE A 123 16.18 11.92 -6.78
C ILE A 123 15.06 12.89 -6.40
N PRO A 124 13.92 12.91 -7.13
CA PRO A 124 12.80 13.78 -6.82
C PRO A 124 12.25 13.59 -5.39
N ALA A 125 11.84 14.69 -4.76
CA ALA A 125 11.36 14.66 -3.38
C ALA A 125 10.15 13.73 -3.18
N TRP A 126 9.24 13.64 -4.15
CA TRP A 126 8.08 12.74 -4.08
C TRP A 126 8.51 11.26 -4.03
N GLU A 127 9.59 10.91 -4.73
CA GLU A 127 10.11 9.55 -4.79
C GLU A 127 10.78 9.18 -3.48
N LYS A 128 11.56 10.08 -2.88
CA LYS A 128 12.14 9.88 -1.53
C LYS A 128 11.06 9.58 -0.50
N ARG A 129 10.01 10.39 -0.47
CA ARG A 129 8.86 10.20 0.44
C ARG A 129 8.18 8.86 0.21
N LEU A 130 7.98 8.47 -1.06
CA LEU A 130 7.37 7.18 -1.39
C LEU A 130 8.25 6.01 -0.94
N ARG A 131 9.56 6.04 -1.22
CA ARG A 131 10.52 5.00 -0.80
C ARG A 131 10.49 4.80 0.72
N ARG A 132 10.52 5.89 1.49
CA ARG A 132 10.47 5.83 2.96
C ARG A 132 9.14 5.28 3.47
N ARG A 133 8.00 5.72 2.95
CA ARG A 133 6.69 5.16 3.34
C ARG A 133 6.58 3.67 3.00
N LEU A 134 7.11 3.25 1.85
CA LEU A 134 7.11 1.84 1.45
C LEU A 134 8.00 0.99 2.36
N TRP A 135 9.21 1.46 2.68
CA TRP A 135 10.09 0.77 3.62
C TRP A 135 9.39 0.49 4.95
N TRP A 136 8.82 1.53 5.56
CA TRP A 136 8.14 1.42 6.84
C TRP A 136 6.85 0.60 6.78
N ALA A 137 6.13 0.58 5.65
CA ALA A 137 4.98 -0.30 5.45
C ALA A 137 5.41 -1.78 5.44
N ILE A 138 6.52 -2.10 4.77
CA ILE A 138 7.06 -3.46 4.66
C ILE A 138 7.61 -3.91 6.01
N TYR A 139 8.32 -3.03 6.70
CA TYR A 139 8.78 -3.27 8.07
C TYR A 139 7.60 -3.63 9.00
N ALA A 140 6.51 -2.84 8.95
CA ALA A 140 5.34 -3.14 9.76
C ALA A 140 4.74 -4.51 9.43
N GLU A 141 4.58 -4.81 8.14
CA GLU A 141 4.06 -6.11 7.68
C GLU A 141 4.91 -7.29 8.17
N ASP A 142 6.23 -7.20 8.07
CA ASP A 142 7.16 -8.22 8.55
C ASP A 142 6.96 -8.48 10.05
N LYS A 143 7.00 -7.42 10.88
CA LYS A 143 6.88 -7.55 12.34
C LYS A 143 5.54 -8.13 12.77
N TRP A 144 4.44 -7.62 12.23
CA TRP A 144 3.10 -8.10 12.60
C TRP A 144 2.88 -9.55 12.16
N ARG A 145 3.34 -9.93 10.96
CA ARG A 145 3.17 -11.30 10.47
C ARG A 145 4.07 -12.29 11.19
N SER A 146 5.32 -11.93 11.49
CA SER A 146 6.20 -12.74 12.33
C SER A 146 5.57 -13.03 13.69
N LEU A 147 5.03 -11.99 14.33
CA LEU A 147 4.37 -12.12 15.62
C LEU A 147 3.11 -13.01 15.53
N LEU A 148 2.23 -12.77 14.56
CA LEU A 148 0.97 -13.52 14.39
C LEU A 148 1.20 -14.99 14.00
N MET A 149 2.23 -15.26 13.19
CA MET A 149 2.53 -16.60 12.66
C MET A 149 3.56 -17.37 13.51
N GLY A 150 4.15 -16.74 14.53
CA GLY A 150 5.21 -17.34 15.35
C GLY A 150 6.49 -17.64 14.56
N ARG A 151 6.86 -16.77 13.62
CA ARG A 151 8.02 -16.94 12.72
C ARG A 151 9.09 -15.87 13.00
N PRO A 152 10.38 -16.15 12.78
CA PRO A 152 11.41 -15.12 12.83
C PRO A 152 11.12 -13.98 11.83
N PRO A 153 11.35 -12.71 12.17
CA PRO A 153 11.27 -11.60 11.21
C PRO A 153 12.33 -11.73 10.12
N TYR A 154 12.00 -11.24 8.92
CA TYR A 154 12.95 -11.13 7.82
C TYR A 154 13.86 -9.91 7.99
N ILE A 155 13.34 -8.81 8.53
CA ILE A 155 14.10 -7.57 8.65
C ILE A 155 14.68 -7.46 10.05
N HIS A 156 16.01 -7.40 10.17
CA HIS A 156 16.68 -7.15 11.45
C HIS A 156 17.16 -5.71 11.55
N ARG A 157 17.16 -5.17 12.78
CA ARG A 157 17.55 -3.77 13.04
C ARG A 157 18.94 -3.39 12.53
N SER A 158 19.86 -4.34 12.43
CA SER A 158 21.24 -4.11 11.96
C SER A 158 21.40 -3.97 10.45
N GLU A 159 20.34 -4.20 9.66
CA GLU A 159 20.44 -4.36 8.20
C GLU A 159 19.97 -3.11 7.41
N TRP A 160 19.52 -2.06 8.10
CA TRP A 160 18.93 -0.87 7.48
C TRP A 160 19.20 0.42 8.29
N ASP A 161 19.11 1.59 7.65
CA ASP A 161 19.46 2.89 8.27
C ASP A 161 18.42 4.01 8.06
N VAL A 162 17.23 3.67 7.55
CA VAL A 162 16.14 4.62 7.29
C VAL A 162 15.68 5.33 8.58
N SER A 163 15.57 6.66 8.54
CA SER A 163 15.07 7.44 9.68
C SER A 163 13.54 7.29 9.88
N GLU A 164 13.07 7.55 11.10
CA GLU A 164 11.65 7.59 11.45
C GLU A 164 10.85 8.55 10.55
N LEU A 165 9.60 8.16 10.26
CA LEU A 165 8.70 8.96 9.43
C LEU A 165 8.32 10.27 10.13
N ASP A 166 8.39 11.37 9.39
CA ASP A 166 7.98 12.68 9.85
C ASP A 166 6.83 13.24 8.99
N GLY A 167 6.30 14.41 9.35
CA GLY A 167 5.21 15.03 8.61
C GLY A 167 5.58 15.37 7.15
N ALA A 168 6.86 15.56 6.85
CA ALA A 168 7.30 15.85 5.49
C ALA A 168 7.10 14.65 4.57
N ASP A 169 7.11 13.41 5.09
CA ASP A 169 6.87 12.20 4.32
C ASP A 169 5.46 12.10 3.76
N PHE A 170 4.49 12.85 4.27
CA PHE A 170 3.09 12.78 3.84
C PHE A 170 2.63 14.02 3.06
N LEU A 171 3.57 14.82 2.60
CA LEU A 171 3.25 15.96 1.74
C LEU A 171 2.88 15.49 0.32
N TYR A 172 1.60 15.67 -0.03
CA TYR A 172 1.05 15.47 -1.36
C TYR A 172 1.08 16.80 -2.14
N HIS A 173 1.54 16.77 -3.40
CA HIS A 173 1.42 17.94 -4.26
C HIS A 173 0.00 17.97 -4.84
N THR A 174 -0.91 18.72 -4.23
CA THR A 174 -2.21 19.02 -4.86
C THR A 174 -1.98 20.03 -5.99
N ARG A 175 -1.67 19.53 -7.20
CA ARG A 175 -1.50 20.39 -8.37
C ARG A 175 -2.88 20.81 -8.87
N GLY A 176 -3.47 21.82 -8.24
CA GLY A 176 -4.76 22.37 -8.67
C GLY A 176 -5.67 22.98 -7.59
N ALA A 177 -5.20 23.24 -6.37
CA ALA A 177 -5.99 24.02 -5.41
C ALA A 177 -6.04 25.50 -5.85
N SER A 178 -6.76 25.80 -6.92
CA SER A 178 -7.34 27.12 -7.11
C SER A 178 -8.27 27.38 -5.92
N SER A 179 -7.97 28.46 -5.22
CA SER A 179 -8.69 28.97 -4.07
C SER A 179 -10.16 29.27 -4.37
N SER A 180 -11.06 28.28 -4.35
CA SER A 180 -12.51 28.49 -4.23
C SER A 180 -13.29 27.17 -4.15
N SER A 181 -13.30 26.50 -3.01
CA SER A 181 -14.47 25.72 -2.57
C SER A 181 -14.33 25.39 -1.09
N SER A 182 -15.22 25.99 -0.29
CA SER A 182 -15.41 25.77 1.14
C SER A 182 -16.01 24.38 1.41
N GLY A 183 -15.24 23.33 1.12
CA GLY A 183 -15.45 21.98 1.63
C GLY A 183 -14.22 21.62 2.44
N VAL A 184 -14.36 21.50 3.76
CA VAL A 184 -13.28 21.07 4.65
C VAL A 184 -13.00 19.59 4.35
N HIS A 185 -12.24 19.30 3.29
CA HIS A 185 -11.45 18.08 3.23
C HIS A 185 -10.22 18.34 4.08
N GLN A 186 -10.35 18.09 5.38
CA GLN A 186 -9.20 17.97 6.25
C GLN A 186 -8.28 16.93 5.60
N PRO A 187 -7.00 17.26 5.31
CA PRO A 187 -6.06 16.27 4.83
C PRO A 187 -6.10 15.12 5.82
N GLN A 188 -6.36 13.89 5.35
CA GLN A 188 -6.37 12.72 6.21
C GLN A 188 -5.09 12.72 7.02
N ASP A 189 -5.23 12.82 8.33
CA ASP A 189 -4.11 12.96 9.24
C ASP A 189 -3.21 11.73 9.03
N PRO A 190 -1.93 11.86 8.63
CA PRO A 190 -1.05 10.70 8.39
C PRO A 190 -0.71 9.93 9.67
N VAL A 191 -1.20 10.42 10.80
CA VAL A 191 -1.05 9.90 12.14
C VAL A 191 -1.35 8.39 12.31
N PRO A 192 -2.41 7.79 11.72
CA PRO A 192 -2.69 6.36 11.91
C PRO A 192 -1.58 5.45 11.36
N PHE A 193 -1.02 5.77 10.19
CA PHE A 193 0.07 4.97 9.63
C PHE A 193 1.35 5.11 10.45
N ARG A 194 1.64 6.31 10.96
CA ARG A 194 2.78 6.50 11.87
C ARG A 194 2.60 5.73 13.18
N TYR A 195 1.40 5.75 13.77
CA TYR A 195 1.12 4.95 14.95
C TYR A 195 1.24 3.44 14.70
N LEU A 196 0.82 2.96 13.52
CA LEU A 196 1.03 1.56 13.15
C LEU A 196 2.52 1.20 13.14
N VAL A 197 3.35 2.07 12.58
CA VAL A 197 4.82 1.91 12.54
C VAL A 197 5.42 1.94 13.95
N ASP A 198 5.00 2.89 14.78
CA ASP A 198 5.46 2.99 16.17
C ASP A 198 5.11 1.72 16.95
N LEU A 199 3.89 1.20 16.76
CA LEU A 199 3.46 -0.07 17.35
C LEU A 199 4.25 -1.27 16.83
N SER A 200 4.66 -1.27 15.57
CA SER A 200 5.54 -2.31 15.02
C SER A 200 6.93 -2.31 15.67
N GLY A 201 7.45 -1.14 16.07
CA GLY A 201 8.68 -1.05 16.86
C GLY A 201 8.54 -1.69 18.25
N ILE A 202 7.39 -1.49 18.89
CA ILE A 202 7.08 -2.15 20.18
C ILE A 202 6.91 -3.67 19.98
N ALA A 203 6.27 -4.10 18.90
CA ALA A 203 6.10 -5.51 18.57
C ALA A 203 7.45 -6.23 18.37
N GLU A 204 8.42 -5.58 17.73
CA GLU A 204 9.80 -6.09 17.62
C GLU A 204 10.45 -6.28 19.01
N GLN A 205 10.37 -5.27 19.88
CA GLN A 205 10.93 -5.36 21.24
C GLN A 205 10.31 -6.50 22.06
N ILE A 206 9.00 -6.70 21.93
CA ILE A 206 8.30 -7.82 22.58
C ILE A 206 8.83 -9.15 22.03
N TYR A 207 8.99 -9.26 20.71
CA TYR A 207 9.48 -10.47 20.07
C TYR A 207 10.90 -10.83 20.52
N GLU A 208 11.80 -9.84 20.64
CA GLU A 208 13.18 -10.04 21.12
C GLU A 208 13.30 -10.39 22.61
N SER A 209 12.23 -10.16 23.39
CA SER A 209 12.25 -10.42 24.84
C SER A 209 12.00 -11.88 25.22
N PHE A 210 11.61 -12.73 24.27
CA PHE A 210 11.37 -14.17 24.44
C PHE A 210 12.53 -15.02 23.89
#